data_AF-A0A934GER6-F1
#
_entry.id   AF-A0A934GER6-F1
#
_cell.length_a   1.000
_cell.length_b   1.000
_cell.length_c   1.000
_cell.angle_alpha   90.00
_cell.angle_beta   90.00
_cell.angle_gamma   90.00
#
_symmetry.space_group_name_H-M   'P 1'
#
loop_
_entity.id
_entity.type
_entity.pdbx_description
1 polymer ?
#
loop_
_entity_poly.entity_id
_entity_poly.type
_entity_poly.pdbx_seq_one_letter_code
_entity_poly.pdbx_strand_id
1 'polypeptide(L)'
;MGCDGSVVVTTPFGFAESVAERFIREKARWLFAKISFFKQFEGRVIVRHTKADYAKYKKDAHAFACARVDHFNAMYGFRFNRITIRNQKTRWGSCSRNRNLNFNYKIALLPQRLTDYIIVHELCHLGEFNHSRKFWALVAQAMPDHAELRKELKRNRIMFQ
;
A
#
# COMPACT_ATOMS: atom_id res chain seq x y z
N MET A 1 17.73 4.19 31.31
CA MET A 1 18.19 2.82 30.94
C MET A 1 17.03 1.88 31.22
N GLY A 2 16.55 1.01 30.33
CA GLY A 2 17.07 0.59 29.03
C GLY A 2 15.99 0.59 27.94
N CYS A 3 16.45 0.78 26.72
CA CYS A 3 15.68 0.64 25.50
C CYS A 3 15.75 -0.83 25.09
N ASP A 4 14.62 -1.52 24.95
CA ASP A 4 14.59 -2.88 24.37
C ASP A 4 14.17 -2.88 22.89
N GLY A 5 13.74 -1.74 22.34
CA GLY A 5 13.48 -1.59 20.90
C GLY A 5 12.39 -2.55 20.40
N SER A 6 11.48 -2.98 21.27
CA SER A 6 10.48 -3.99 20.97
C SER A 6 9.35 -3.41 20.11
N VAL A 7 9.02 -4.12 19.03
CA VAL A 7 7.95 -3.76 18.08
C VAL A 7 6.88 -4.84 18.15
N VAL A 8 5.63 -4.44 18.44
CA VAL A 8 4.49 -5.36 18.46
C VAL A 8 3.81 -5.33 17.10
N VAL A 9 3.74 -6.48 16.43
CA VAL A 9 3.05 -6.64 15.15
C VAL A 9 1.79 -7.46 15.32
N THR A 10 0.65 -6.90 14.95
CA THR A 10 -0.62 -7.63 14.91
C THR A 10 -0.73 -8.38 13.60
N THR A 11 -0.53 -9.69 13.66
CA THR A 11 -0.79 -10.58 12.52
C THR A 11 -2.21 -11.15 12.58
N PRO A 12 -2.86 -11.43 11.44
CA PRO A 12 -4.11 -12.17 11.45
C PRO A 12 -3.95 -13.58 12.04
N PHE A 13 -5.03 -14.16 12.56
CA PHE A 13 -5.04 -15.52 13.11
C PHE A 13 -4.52 -16.53 12.07
N GLY A 14 -3.49 -17.32 12.44
CA GLY A 14 -2.84 -18.31 11.56
C GLY A 14 -1.51 -17.86 10.92
N PHE A 15 -0.90 -16.76 11.38
CA PHE A 15 0.41 -16.31 10.93
C PHE A 15 1.56 -16.87 11.77
N ALA A 16 2.65 -17.28 11.12
CA ALA A 16 3.89 -17.64 11.79
C ALA A 16 4.67 -16.38 12.20
N GLU A 17 5.18 -16.36 13.42
CA GLU A 17 5.95 -15.26 14.03
C GLU A 17 7.12 -14.80 13.13
N SER A 18 7.79 -15.75 12.46
CA SER A 18 8.88 -15.50 11.50
C SER A 18 8.51 -14.60 10.32
N VAL A 19 7.23 -14.53 9.95
CA VAL A 19 6.74 -13.65 8.87
C VAL A 19 6.58 -12.21 9.36
N ALA A 20 6.12 -12.04 10.60
CA ALA A 20 6.03 -10.74 11.27
C ALA A 20 7.43 -10.17 11.52
N GLU A 21 8.33 -10.99 12.05
CA GLU A 21 9.73 -10.60 12.31
C GLU A 21 10.46 -10.21 11.03
N ARG A 22 10.27 -10.95 9.94
CA ARG A 22 10.85 -10.62 8.63
C ARG A 22 10.31 -9.30 8.09
N PHE A 23 9.02 -9.03 8.25
CA PHE A 23 8.41 -7.75 7.86
C PHE A 23 8.99 -6.57 8.64
N ILE A 24 9.17 -6.71 9.95
CA ILE A 24 9.77 -5.68 10.82
C ILE A 24 11.24 -5.45 10.43
N ARG A 25 12.04 -6.52 10.27
CA ARG A 25 13.47 -6.42 9.94
C ARG A 25 13.71 -5.83 8.56
N GLU A 26 12.93 -6.22 7.56
CA GLU A 26 13.00 -5.68 6.20
C GLU A 26 12.64 -4.18 6.16
N LYS A 27 11.80 -3.72 7.11
CA LYS A 27 11.36 -2.34 7.23
C LYS A 27 12.09 -1.52 8.28
N ALA A 28 13.04 -2.09 9.02
CA ALA A 28 13.72 -1.44 10.12
C ALA A 28 14.29 -0.07 9.72
N ARG A 29 14.98 0.02 8.57
CA ARG A 29 15.52 1.30 8.04
C ARG A 29 14.45 2.37 7.74
N TRP A 30 13.27 1.95 7.30
CA TRP A 30 12.12 2.84 7.01
C TRP A 30 11.30 3.17 8.27
N LEU A 31 11.22 2.22 9.22
CA LEU A 31 10.61 2.38 10.54
C LEU A 31 11.41 3.38 11.39
N PHE A 32 12.75 3.28 11.44
CA PHE A 32 13.59 4.18 12.23
C PHE A 32 13.49 5.64 11.79
N ALA A 33 13.38 5.91 10.49
CA ALA A 33 13.11 7.26 9.97
C ALA A 33 11.77 7.84 10.45
N LYS A 34 10.82 6.98 10.82
CA LYS A 34 9.52 7.34 11.42
C LYS A 34 9.43 7.03 12.93
N ILE A 35 10.44 6.47 13.58
CA ILE A 35 10.37 6.18 15.03
C ILE A 35 10.35 7.48 15.84
N SER A 36 11.00 8.54 15.38
CA SER A 36 10.82 9.90 15.94
C SER A 36 9.37 10.38 15.90
N PHE A 37 8.59 9.90 14.94
CA PHE A 37 7.17 10.21 14.78
C PHE A 37 6.28 9.37 15.71
N PHE A 38 6.69 8.15 16.07
CA PHE A 38 5.98 7.29 17.02
C PHE A 38 6.43 7.48 18.49
N LYS A 39 7.62 8.08 18.73
CA LYS A 39 8.11 8.48 20.06
C LYS A 39 7.17 9.42 20.82
N GLN A 40 6.22 10.04 20.13
CA GLN A 40 5.26 10.96 20.74
C GLN A 40 4.02 10.26 21.35
N PHE A 41 3.93 8.93 21.26
CA PHE A 41 2.82 8.15 21.81
C PHE A 41 3.36 7.08 22.77
N GLU A 42 3.38 7.39 24.07
CA GLU A 42 3.59 6.40 25.14
C GLU A 42 2.26 5.70 25.48
N GLY A 43 2.29 4.37 25.57
CA GLY A 43 1.20 3.57 26.13
C GLY A 43 0.32 2.85 25.11
N ARG A 44 -0.15 1.65 25.52
CA ARG A 44 -0.92 0.66 24.74
C ARG A 44 -1.88 1.27 23.70
N VAL A 45 -1.45 1.35 22.43
CA VAL A 45 -2.31 1.80 21.33
C VAL A 45 -3.00 0.58 20.70
N ILE A 46 -4.26 0.35 21.07
CA ILE A 46 -5.20 -0.26 20.12
C ILE A 46 -5.32 0.74 18.98
N VAL A 47 -4.75 0.47 17.80
CA VAL A 47 -4.84 1.40 16.67
C VAL A 47 -6.24 1.34 16.06
N ARG A 48 -7.22 1.92 16.77
CA ARG A 48 -8.46 2.40 16.17
C ARG A 48 -8.08 3.56 15.27
N HIS A 49 -7.88 3.30 13.98
CA HIS A 49 -7.61 4.39 13.03
C HIS A 49 -8.78 5.37 13.00
N THR A 50 -8.54 6.58 13.48
CA THR A 50 -9.56 7.63 13.59
C THR A 50 -9.62 8.48 12.33
N LYS A 51 -10.64 9.33 12.20
CA LYS A 51 -10.66 10.37 11.14
C LYS A 51 -9.41 11.27 11.17
N ALA A 52 -8.76 11.42 12.34
CA ALA A 52 -7.57 12.25 12.50
C ALA A 52 -6.34 11.66 11.80
N ASP A 53 -6.15 10.33 11.85
CA ASP A 53 -5.05 9.65 11.13
C ASP A 53 -5.16 9.89 9.62
N TYR A 54 -6.38 9.74 9.07
CA TYR A 54 -6.63 10.02 7.67
C TYR A 54 -6.28 11.47 7.33
N ALA A 55 -6.71 12.45 8.13
CA ALA A 55 -6.37 13.86 7.89
C ALA A 55 -4.85 14.10 7.91
N LYS A 56 -4.13 13.42 8.80
CA LYS A 56 -2.66 13.54 8.95
C LYS A 56 -1.89 12.96 7.76
N TYR A 57 -2.20 11.74 7.34
CA TYR A 57 -1.41 11.03 6.32
C TYR A 57 -1.92 11.19 4.89
N LYS A 58 -3.12 11.76 4.70
CA LYS A 58 -3.72 11.91 3.35
C LYS A 58 -2.78 12.64 2.39
N LYS A 59 -2.11 13.70 2.86
CA LYS A 59 -1.21 14.50 2.02
C LYS A 59 0.02 13.70 1.60
N ASP A 60 0.66 13.01 2.53
CA ASP A 60 1.84 12.18 2.26
C ASP A 60 1.49 10.99 1.37
N ALA A 61 0.37 10.32 1.63
CA ALA A 61 -0.13 9.24 0.79
C ALA A 61 -0.45 9.72 -0.63
N HIS A 62 -0.97 10.95 -0.77
CA HIS A 62 -1.24 11.56 -2.08
C HIS A 62 0.06 11.84 -2.82
N ALA A 63 1.02 12.51 -2.19
CA ALA A 63 2.32 12.79 -2.79
C ALA A 63 3.04 11.51 -3.22
N PHE A 64 3.03 10.48 -2.35
CA PHE A 64 3.58 9.17 -2.66
C PHE A 64 2.88 8.52 -3.85
N ALA A 65 1.53 8.49 -3.85
CA ALA A 65 0.76 7.91 -4.95
C ALA A 65 1.04 8.61 -6.28
N CYS A 66 1.07 9.94 -6.31
CA CYS A 66 1.40 10.72 -7.50
C CYS A 66 2.78 10.33 -8.04
N ALA A 67 3.81 10.37 -7.20
CA ALA A 67 5.18 10.06 -7.62
C ALA A 67 5.31 8.64 -8.21
N ARG A 68 4.63 7.65 -7.62
CA ARG A 68 4.66 6.28 -8.13
C ARG A 68 3.78 6.10 -9.38
N VAL A 69 2.61 6.73 -9.45
CA VAL A 69 1.78 6.74 -10.66
C VAL A 69 2.56 7.34 -11.83
N ASP A 70 3.20 8.50 -11.65
CA ASP A 70 3.97 9.15 -12.71
C ASP A 70 5.14 8.27 -13.18
N HIS A 71 5.84 7.64 -12.23
CA HIS A 71 6.94 6.72 -12.53
C HIS A 71 6.50 5.54 -13.42
N PHE A 72 5.42 4.85 -13.06
CA PHE A 72 4.95 3.70 -13.85
C PHE A 72 4.22 4.13 -15.12
N ASN A 73 3.50 5.26 -15.09
CA ASN A 73 2.79 5.75 -16.26
C ASN A 73 3.73 6.23 -17.37
N ALA A 74 4.99 6.54 -17.06
CA ALA A 74 6.02 6.80 -18.07
C ALA A 74 6.21 5.61 -19.03
N MET A 75 5.98 4.38 -18.58
CA MET A 75 6.04 3.17 -19.42
C MET A 75 4.77 3.00 -20.26
N TYR A 76 3.61 3.29 -19.70
CA TYR A 76 2.31 2.99 -20.32
C TYR A 76 1.75 4.11 -21.19
N GLY A 77 2.05 5.37 -20.86
CA GLY A 77 1.50 6.54 -21.53
C GLY A 77 -0.02 6.70 -21.37
N PHE A 78 -0.63 6.15 -20.32
CA PHE A 78 -2.08 6.25 -20.13
C PHE A 78 -2.50 7.67 -19.74
N ARG A 79 -3.68 8.06 -20.23
CA ARG A 79 -4.34 9.30 -19.80
C ARG A 79 -5.20 9.00 -18.57
N PHE A 80 -5.03 9.76 -17.50
CA PHE A 80 -5.90 9.76 -16.33
C PHE A 80 -6.31 11.18 -15.95
N ASN A 81 -7.40 11.30 -15.20
CA ASN A 81 -7.99 12.60 -14.86
C ASN A 81 -7.49 13.13 -13.53
N ARG A 82 -7.59 12.33 -12.46
CA ARG A 82 -7.10 12.71 -11.13
C ARG A 82 -6.75 11.50 -10.29
N ILE A 83 -5.89 11.74 -9.30
CA ILE A 83 -5.60 10.81 -8.21
C ILE A 83 -6.34 11.30 -6.97
N THR A 84 -6.93 10.40 -6.18
CA THR A 84 -7.59 10.77 -4.93
C THR A 84 -7.30 9.78 -3.83
N ILE A 85 -6.96 10.29 -2.65
CA ILE A 85 -6.78 9.47 -1.45
C ILE A 85 -8.08 9.39 -0.66
N ARG A 86 -8.43 8.16 -0.25
CA ARG A 86 -9.66 7.81 0.48
C ARG A 86 -9.32 7.01 1.75
N ASN A 87 -10.30 6.87 2.64
CA ASN A 87 -10.25 5.99 3.80
C ASN A 87 -11.31 4.89 3.67
N GLN A 88 -11.13 4.02 2.68
CA GLN A 88 -12.06 2.91 2.42
C GLN A 88 -11.80 1.76 3.38
N LYS A 89 -12.86 1.06 3.79
CA LYS A 89 -12.73 -0.11 4.67
C LYS A 89 -12.26 -1.36 3.92
N THR A 90 -12.69 -1.49 2.67
CA THR A 90 -12.65 -2.75 1.93
C THR A 90 -11.97 -2.67 0.58
N ARG A 91 -11.14 -1.63 0.32
CA ARG A 91 -10.42 -1.38 -0.96
C ARG A 91 -9.08 -0.70 -0.73
N TRP A 92 -8.07 -1.13 -1.48
CA TRP A 92 -6.75 -0.47 -1.55
C TRP A 92 -6.68 0.58 -2.64
N GLY A 93 -7.39 0.34 -3.74
CA GLY A 93 -7.57 1.30 -4.80
C GLY A 93 -8.83 1.00 -5.60
N SER A 94 -9.08 1.87 -6.57
CA SER A 94 -10.07 1.64 -7.63
C SER A 94 -9.86 2.63 -8.77
N CYS A 95 -9.93 2.16 -10.01
CA CYS A 95 -10.02 2.98 -11.20
C CYS A 95 -11.48 3.11 -11.66
N SER A 96 -11.95 4.35 -11.87
CA SER A 96 -13.29 4.57 -12.43
C SER A 96 -13.26 4.59 -13.96
N ARG A 97 -14.41 4.34 -14.61
CA ARG A 97 -14.57 4.51 -16.07
C ARG A 97 -14.25 5.92 -16.57
N ASN A 98 -14.39 6.91 -15.70
CA ASN A 98 -13.98 8.29 -15.95
C ASN A 98 -12.48 8.51 -15.72
N ARG A 99 -11.66 7.45 -15.72
CA ARG A 99 -10.20 7.50 -15.59
C ARG A 99 -9.72 8.22 -14.32
N ASN A 100 -10.47 8.08 -13.22
CA ASN A 100 -10.03 8.57 -11.92
C ASN A 100 -9.40 7.42 -11.14
N LEU A 101 -8.17 7.63 -10.66
CA LEU A 101 -7.48 6.69 -9.80
C LEU A 101 -7.78 7.05 -8.34
N ASN A 102 -8.22 6.08 -7.55
CA ASN A 102 -8.46 6.26 -6.14
C ASN A 102 -7.57 5.29 -5.38
N PHE A 103 -6.99 5.74 -4.28
CA PHE A 103 -6.17 4.91 -3.41
C PHE A 103 -6.54 5.10 -1.95
N ASN A 104 -6.34 4.07 -1.15
CA ASN A 104 -6.48 4.13 0.29
C ASN A 104 -5.25 4.80 0.90
N TYR A 105 -5.40 5.72 1.86
CA TYR A 105 -4.24 6.36 2.51
C TYR A 105 -3.27 5.35 3.15
N LYS A 106 -3.78 4.16 3.52
CA LYS A 106 -3.01 3.07 4.11
C LYS A 106 -1.92 2.54 3.17
N ILE A 107 -1.93 2.83 1.88
CA ILE A 107 -0.82 2.46 0.99
C ILE A 107 0.52 3.05 1.44
N ALA A 108 0.50 4.17 2.18
CA ALA A 108 1.69 4.77 2.78
C ALA A 108 2.26 3.97 3.98
N LEU A 109 1.54 2.93 4.42
CA LEU A 109 1.92 2.03 5.50
C LEU A 109 2.41 0.67 4.99
N LEU A 110 2.25 0.38 3.70
CA LEU A 110 2.66 -0.86 3.09
C LEU A 110 4.13 -0.81 2.66
N PRO A 111 4.81 -1.97 2.58
CA PRO A 111 6.04 -2.09 1.80
C PRO A 111 5.88 -1.48 0.42
N GLN A 112 6.87 -0.68 0.00
CA GLN A 112 6.86 -0.05 -1.32
C GLN A 112 6.54 -1.04 -2.46
N ARG A 113 7.09 -2.27 -2.47
CA ARG A 113 6.76 -3.30 -3.48
C ARG A 113 5.25 -3.60 -3.57
N LEU A 114 4.56 -3.65 -2.43
CA LEU A 114 3.14 -3.95 -2.36
C LEU A 114 2.31 -2.73 -2.76
N THR A 115 2.77 -1.54 -2.36
CA THR A 115 2.15 -0.29 -2.81
C THR A 115 2.28 -0.11 -4.31
N ASP A 116 3.46 -0.36 -4.86
CA ASP A 116 3.75 -0.28 -6.29
C ASP A 116 2.85 -1.25 -7.07
N TYR A 117 2.69 -2.49 -6.59
CA TYR A 117 1.73 -3.43 -7.17
C TYR A 117 0.30 -2.88 -7.17
N ILE A 118 -0.18 -2.31 -6.07
CA ILE A 118 -1.52 -1.71 -6.00
C ILE A 118 -1.65 -0.56 -7.01
N ILE A 119 -0.62 0.29 -7.11
CA ILE A 119 -0.62 1.43 -8.03
C ILE A 119 -0.63 0.97 -9.48
N VAL A 120 0.24 0.01 -9.84
CA VAL A 120 0.29 -0.59 -11.19
C VAL A 120 -1.05 -1.26 -11.51
N HIS A 121 -1.65 -1.98 -10.56
CA HIS A 121 -2.95 -2.63 -10.73
C HIS A 121 -4.04 -1.63 -11.15
N GLU A 122 -4.20 -0.54 -10.39
CA GLU A 122 -5.20 0.49 -10.72
C GLU A 122 -4.85 1.26 -11.98
N LEU A 123 -3.57 1.45 -12.27
CA LEU A 123 -3.12 2.13 -13.48
C LEU A 123 -3.42 1.29 -14.73
N CYS A 124 -3.19 -0.02 -14.70
CA CYS A 124 -3.52 -0.94 -15.78
C CYS A 124 -5.01 -1.00 -16.09
N HIS A 125 -5.88 -0.68 -15.12
CA HIS A 125 -7.31 -0.54 -15.37
C HIS A 125 -7.68 0.58 -16.34
N LEU A 126 -6.79 1.55 -16.58
CA LEU A 126 -6.97 2.56 -17.65
C LEU A 126 -6.86 1.95 -19.05
N GLY A 127 -6.10 0.86 -19.21
CA GLY A 127 -5.95 0.14 -20.47
C GLY A 127 -6.93 -1.04 -20.62
N GLU A 128 -7.26 -1.72 -19.53
CA GLU A 128 -8.17 -2.88 -19.52
C GLU A 128 -8.94 -3.00 -18.19
N PHE A 129 -10.26 -2.83 -18.22
CA PHE A 129 -11.07 -2.79 -17.00
C PHE A 129 -11.32 -4.16 -16.36
N ASN A 130 -11.28 -5.23 -17.14
CA ASN A 130 -11.50 -6.58 -16.63
C ASN A 130 -10.16 -7.25 -16.33
N HIS A 131 -10.08 -8.13 -15.34
CA HIS A 131 -8.85 -8.90 -15.02
C HIS A 131 -8.57 -10.02 -16.06
N SER A 132 -8.68 -9.70 -17.34
CA SER A 132 -8.45 -10.57 -18.49
C SER A 132 -6.96 -10.87 -18.67
N ARG A 133 -6.63 -11.77 -19.61
CA ARG A 133 -5.24 -12.04 -19.97
C ARG A 133 -4.49 -10.76 -20.40
N LYS A 134 -5.17 -9.83 -21.09
CA LYS A 134 -4.59 -8.55 -21.49
C LYS A 134 -4.25 -7.67 -20.28
N PHE A 135 -5.12 -7.63 -19.28
CA PHE A 135 -4.84 -6.90 -18.04
C PHE A 135 -3.60 -7.44 -17.34
N TRP A 136 -3.50 -8.76 -17.14
CA TRP A 136 -2.33 -9.34 -16.48
C TRP A 136 -1.06 -9.17 -17.31
N ALA A 137 -1.16 -9.17 -18.65
CA ALA A 137 -0.03 -8.84 -19.51
C ALA A 137 0.44 -7.39 -19.31
N LEU A 138 -0.47 -6.41 -19.11
CA LEU A 138 -0.11 -5.03 -18.79
C LEU A 138 0.57 -4.92 -17.42
N VAL A 139 0.06 -5.62 -16.41
CA VAL A 139 0.66 -5.63 -15.06
C VAL A 139 2.06 -6.23 -15.11
N ALA A 140 2.25 -7.34 -15.83
CA ALA A 140 3.52 -8.03 -15.97
C ALA A 140 4.61 -7.20 -16.66
N GLN A 141 4.26 -6.19 -17.47
CA GLN A 141 5.24 -5.29 -18.09
C GLN A 141 6.02 -4.48 -17.05
N ALA A 142 5.35 -3.98 -16.01
CA ALA A 142 6.02 -3.22 -14.94
C ALA A 142 6.42 -4.10 -13.76
N MET A 143 5.66 -5.16 -13.46
CA MET A 143 5.91 -6.05 -12.32
C MET A 143 5.79 -7.52 -12.73
N PRO A 144 6.87 -8.13 -13.25
CA PRO A 144 6.86 -9.54 -13.66
C PRO A 144 6.54 -10.51 -12.52
N ASP A 145 6.85 -10.14 -11.28
CA ASP A 145 6.60 -10.89 -10.04
C ASP A 145 5.22 -10.60 -9.42
N HIS A 146 4.28 -10.05 -10.19
CA HIS A 146 2.96 -9.66 -9.68
C HIS A 146 2.17 -10.80 -9.03
N ALA A 147 2.43 -12.06 -9.42
CA ALA A 147 1.70 -13.22 -8.91
C ALA A 147 2.08 -13.48 -7.45
N GLU A 148 3.36 -13.32 -7.12
CA GLU A 148 3.93 -13.42 -5.78
C GLU A 148 3.42 -12.28 -4.90
N LEU A 149 3.42 -11.05 -5.43
CA LEU A 149 2.91 -9.86 -4.72
C LEU A 149 1.41 -9.99 -4.42
N ARG A 150 0.62 -10.51 -5.36
CA ARG A 150 -0.81 -10.81 -5.15
C ARG A 150 -1.01 -11.89 -4.10
N LYS A 151 -0.19 -12.95 -4.10
CA LYS A 151 -0.21 -13.99 -3.06
C LYS A 151 0.15 -13.41 -1.70
N GLU A 152 1.14 -12.52 -1.63
CA GLU A 152 1.54 -11.83 -0.40
C GLU A 152 0.41 -10.98 0.17
N LEU A 153 -0.25 -10.16 -0.66
CA LEU A 153 -1.43 -9.37 -0.25
C LEU A 153 -2.57 -10.26 0.23
N LYS A 154 -2.85 -11.37 -0.46
CA LYS A 154 -3.89 -12.33 -0.06
C LYS A 154 -3.56 -12.99 1.27
N ARG A 155 -2.32 -13.45 1.44
CA ARG A 155 -1.84 -14.13 2.65
C ARG A 155 -1.98 -13.22 3.85
N ASN A 156 -1.57 -11.96 3.72
CA ASN A 156 -1.63 -10.96 4.78
C ASN A 156 -3.06 -10.47 5.08
N ARG A 157 -4.09 -11.01 4.38
CA ARG A 157 -5.48 -10.53 4.41
C ARG A 157 -5.58 -9.02 4.10
N ILE A 158 -4.62 -8.53 3.32
CA ILE A 158 -4.53 -7.19 2.76
C ILE A 158 -5.26 -7.19 1.40
N MET A 159 -6.26 -8.06 1.20
CA MET A 159 -6.95 -8.18 -0.09
C MET A 159 -8.36 -7.63 -0.01
N PHE A 160 -8.70 -6.86 -1.03
CA PHE A 160 -9.91 -6.07 -1.09
C PHE A 160 -10.15 -5.71 -2.56
N GLN A 161 -11.18 -6.33 -3.15
CA GLN A 161 -11.61 -6.18 -4.55
C GLN A 161 -12.45 -4.92 -4.77
#